data_AF-A0A959CFP0-F1
#
_entry.id   AF-A0A959CFP0-F1
#
_cell.length_a   1.000
_cell.length_b   1.000
_cell.length_c   1.000
_cell.angle_alpha   90.00
_cell.angle_beta   90.00
_cell.angle_gamma   90.00
#
_symmetry.space_group_name_H-M   'P 1'
#
loop_
_entity.id
_entity.type
_entity.pdbx_description
1 polymer ?
#
loop_
_entity_poly.entity_id
_entity_poly.type
_entity_poly.pdbx_seq_one_letter_code
_entity_poly.pdbx_strand_id
1 'polypeptide(L)'
;EDRYPIIDIIDQTPQIPDNCQWGIFLRNHDELTLEMVTDEERDYMYRAYNKDALSRINLGIRHRLAPLLDNNRQKIELMNCLLFSLPGTPVLYYGDEIGMGDNVHLGDRDGVRTPMQWNLDRNAGFSKAHPHSLYLPLINDPEYHHAT
;
A
#
# COMPACT_ATOMS: atom_id res chain seq x y z
N GLU A 1 -9.70 15.27 -12.73
CA GLU A 1 -9.76 13.81 -12.55
C GLU A 1 -11.20 13.39 -12.47
N ASP A 2 -11.56 12.34 -13.20
CA ASP A 2 -12.92 11.85 -13.36
C ASP A 2 -13.27 10.86 -12.24
N ARG A 3 -14.42 11.03 -11.60
CA ARG A 3 -14.93 10.13 -10.55
C ARG A 3 -15.59 8.87 -11.12
N TYR A 4 -15.75 8.82 -12.44
CA TYR A 4 -16.45 7.75 -13.16
C TYR A 4 -16.00 6.34 -12.76
N PRO A 5 -14.70 5.98 -12.66
CA PRO A 5 -14.30 4.60 -12.36
C PRO A 5 -14.78 4.10 -11.00
N ILE A 6 -14.82 4.99 -9.99
CA ILE A 6 -15.26 4.64 -8.63
C ILE A 6 -16.79 4.45 -8.60
N ILE A 7 -17.54 5.32 -9.28
CA ILE A 7 -19.00 5.22 -9.31
C ILE A 7 -19.42 3.97 -10.10
N ASP A 8 -18.83 3.75 -11.27
CA ASP A 8 -19.16 2.63 -12.15
C ASP A 8 -18.96 1.28 -11.46
N ILE A 9 -17.82 1.10 -10.76
CA ILE A 9 -17.57 -0.18 -10.07
C ILE A 9 -18.47 -0.38 -8.84
N ILE A 10 -18.80 0.69 -8.11
CA ILE A 10 -19.72 0.61 -6.96
C ILE A 10 -21.14 0.25 -7.45
N ASP A 11 -21.59 0.85 -8.55
CA ASP A 11 -22.91 0.57 -9.13
C ASP A 11 -22.99 -0.86 -9.71
N GLN A 12 -21.88 -1.41 -10.19
CA GLN A 12 -21.78 -2.80 -10.64
C GLN A 12 -21.60 -3.82 -9.49
N THR A 13 -21.31 -3.36 -8.27
CA THR A 13 -21.08 -4.25 -7.13
C THR A 13 -22.42 -4.86 -6.66
N PRO A 14 -22.56 -6.20 -6.61
CA PRO A 14 -23.80 -6.84 -6.20
C PRO A 14 -24.21 -6.53 -4.77
N GLN A 15 -25.53 -6.57 -4.49
CA GLN A 15 -26.03 -6.50 -3.12
C GLN A 15 -25.57 -7.70 -2.30
N ILE A 16 -25.16 -7.43 -1.07
CA ILE A 16 -24.76 -8.45 -0.09
C ILE A 16 -25.94 -8.80 0.84
N PRO A 17 -25.95 -9.98 1.46
CA PRO A 17 -26.92 -10.30 2.51
C PRO A 17 -26.85 -9.33 3.71
N ASP A 18 -27.98 -9.14 4.41
CA ASP A 18 -28.11 -8.18 5.52
C ASP A 18 -27.15 -8.41 6.70
N ASN A 19 -26.65 -9.64 6.85
CA ASN A 19 -25.71 -10.01 7.91
C ASN A 19 -24.23 -9.99 7.48
N CYS A 20 -23.95 -9.54 6.26
CA CYS A 20 -22.61 -9.43 5.69
C CYS A 20 -22.16 -7.98 5.60
N GLN A 21 -20.85 -7.75 5.51
CA GLN A 21 -20.27 -6.43 5.32
C GLN A 21 -19.00 -6.52 4.46
N TRP A 22 -18.76 -5.52 3.62
CA TRP A 22 -17.53 -5.43 2.84
C TRP A 22 -16.33 -5.07 3.73
N GLY A 23 -15.18 -5.67 3.46
CA GLY A 23 -13.89 -5.20 3.97
C GLY A 23 -13.26 -4.27 2.93
N ILE A 24 -13.03 -3.01 3.27
CA ILE A 24 -12.43 -2.02 2.36
C ILE A 24 -10.98 -1.80 2.78
N PHE A 25 -10.07 -1.75 1.82
CA PHE A 25 -8.65 -1.51 2.07
C PHE A 25 -8.03 -0.77 0.88
N LEU A 26 -6.93 -0.05 1.14
CA LEU A 26 -6.15 0.63 0.10
C LEU A 26 -4.97 -0.23 -0.36
N ARG A 27 -4.28 -0.86 0.59
CA ARG A 27 -3.15 -1.77 0.38
C ARG A 27 -3.20 -2.89 1.42
N ASN A 28 -2.40 -3.92 1.18
CA ASN A 28 -2.25 -5.08 2.06
C ASN A 28 -0.81 -5.62 1.98
N HIS A 29 -0.59 -6.81 2.52
CA HIS A 29 0.71 -7.49 2.55
C HIS A 29 1.14 -8.08 1.19
N ASP A 30 0.32 -7.94 0.15
CA ASP A 30 0.57 -8.40 -1.21
C ASP A 30 0.76 -7.21 -2.16
N GLU A 31 1.09 -7.50 -3.41
CA GLU A 31 1.11 -6.54 -4.48
C GLU A 31 -0.28 -5.92 -4.72
N LEU A 32 -0.31 -4.72 -5.30
CA LEU A 32 -1.52 -4.17 -5.86
C LEU A 32 -1.87 -5.01 -7.09
N THR A 33 -2.76 -5.99 -6.90
CA THR A 33 -3.18 -6.91 -7.97
C THR A 33 -3.97 -6.15 -9.04
N LEU A 34 -3.58 -6.34 -10.30
CA LEU A 34 -4.27 -5.83 -11.48
C LEU A 34 -4.80 -6.99 -12.34
N GLU A 35 -5.13 -8.12 -11.71
CA GLU A 35 -5.62 -9.31 -12.39
C GLU A 35 -7.06 -9.14 -12.90
N MET A 36 -7.92 -8.49 -12.11
CA MET A 36 -9.36 -8.35 -12.39
C MET A 36 -9.72 -7.06 -13.15
N VAL A 37 -8.73 -6.35 -13.70
CA VAL A 37 -8.95 -5.16 -14.54
C VAL A 37 -8.73 -5.46 -16.01
N THR A 38 -9.24 -4.59 -16.88
CA THR A 38 -9.02 -4.71 -18.33
C THR A 38 -7.55 -4.49 -18.69
N ASP A 39 -7.14 -4.95 -19.87
CA ASP A 39 -5.76 -4.79 -20.35
C ASP A 39 -5.38 -3.30 -20.48
N GLU A 40 -6.31 -2.45 -20.92
CA GLU A 40 -6.09 -0.99 -21.05
C GLU A 40 -5.91 -0.30 -19.70
N GLU A 41 -6.73 -0.65 -18.71
CA GLU A 41 -6.61 -0.14 -17.34
C GLU A 41 -5.31 -0.61 -16.70
N ARG A 42 -4.93 -1.87 -16.93
CA ARG A 42 -3.66 -2.42 -16.43
C ARG A 42 -2.47 -1.65 -16.98
N ASP A 43 -2.44 -1.39 -18.29
CA ASP A 43 -1.38 -0.62 -18.93
C ASP A 43 -1.39 0.85 -18.49
N TYR A 44 -2.55 1.41 -18.21
CA TYR A 44 -2.67 2.73 -17.58
C TYR A 44 -2.06 2.73 -16.16
N MET A 45 -2.42 1.76 -15.33
CA MET A 45 -1.92 1.65 -13.96
C MET A 45 -0.40 1.44 -13.91
N TYR A 46 0.15 0.62 -14.81
CA TYR A 46 1.61 0.52 -14.94
C TYR A 46 2.23 1.86 -15.34
N ARG A 47 1.71 2.56 -16.35
CA ARG A 47 2.28 3.85 -16.75
C ARG A 47 2.20 4.91 -15.65
N ALA A 48 1.14 4.90 -14.85
CA ALA A 48 0.91 5.89 -13.81
C ALA A 48 1.73 5.61 -12.53
N TYR A 49 1.81 4.34 -12.11
CA TYR A 49 2.30 3.97 -10.77
C TYR A 49 3.57 3.11 -10.78
N ASN A 50 3.98 2.55 -11.92
CA ASN A 50 5.20 1.77 -12.04
C ASN A 50 6.33 2.63 -12.60
N LYS A 51 7.10 3.26 -11.70
CA LYS A 51 8.27 4.08 -12.05
C LYS A 51 9.54 3.27 -12.27
N ASP A 52 9.66 2.11 -11.61
CA ASP A 52 10.80 1.21 -11.70
C ASP A 52 10.32 -0.18 -12.15
N ALA A 53 10.91 -0.73 -13.22
CA ALA A 53 10.60 -2.05 -13.74
C ALA A 53 10.66 -3.15 -12.67
N LEU A 54 11.51 -2.99 -11.64
CA LEU A 54 11.61 -3.91 -10.51
C LEU A 54 10.35 -3.91 -9.62
N SER A 55 9.53 -2.87 -9.63
CA SER A 55 8.30 -2.80 -8.85
C SER A 55 7.16 -3.66 -9.42
N ARG A 56 7.36 -4.25 -10.61
CA ARG A 56 6.40 -5.19 -11.20
C ARG A 56 6.65 -6.60 -10.69
N ILE A 57 5.61 -7.22 -10.14
CA ILE A 57 5.61 -8.65 -9.80
C ILE A 57 4.28 -9.25 -10.25
N ASN A 58 4.32 -10.42 -10.88
CA ASN A 58 3.14 -11.05 -11.48
C ASN A 58 2.36 -10.07 -12.39
N LEU A 59 1.07 -9.90 -12.13
CA LEU A 59 0.18 -8.92 -12.76
C LEU A 59 -0.12 -7.73 -11.83
N GLY A 60 0.83 -7.33 -10.97
CA GLY A 60 0.64 -6.25 -10.01
C GLY A 60 1.86 -5.38 -9.74
N ILE A 61 1.69 -4.44 -8.81
CA ILE A 61 2.69 -3.45 -8.40
C ILE A 61 2.99 -3.61 -6.91
N ARG A 62 4.25 -3.87 -6.54
CA ARG A 62 4.65 -4.18 -5.14
C ARG A 62 5.06 -2.97 -4.31
N HIS A 63 4.35 -1.85 -4.46
CA HIS A 63 4.59 -0.66 -3.67
C HIS A 63 3.65 -0.53 -2.45
N ARG A 64 4.11 0.16 -1.40
CA ARG A 64 3.26 0.63 -0.28
C ARG A 64 2.44 1.86 -0.68
N LEU A 65 1.47 2.24 0.14
CA LEU A 65 0.58 3.37 -0.14
C LEU A 65 1.32 4.70 -0.29
N ALA A 66 2.27 5.00 0.60
CA ALA A 66 3.00 6.26 0.55
C ALA A 66 3.89 6.39 -0.71
N PRO A 67 4.72 5.39 -1.08
CA PRO A 67 5.45 5.39 -2.35
C PRO A 67 4.56 5.44 -3.59
N LEU A 68 3.41 4.75 -3.60
CA LEU A 68 2.44 4.81 -4.70
C LEU A 68 1.91 6.23 -4.94
N LEU A 69 1.82 7.03 -3.89
CA LEU A 69 1.27 8.39 -3.94
C LEU A 69 2.37 9.46 -3.90
N ASP A 70 3.62 9.10 -4.21
CA ASP A 70 4.78 10.00 -4.20
C ASP A 70 4.97 10.73 -2.87
N ASN A 71 4.69 10.03 -1.76
CA ASN A 71 4.70 10.55 -0.40
C ASN A 71 3.86 11.85 -0.24
N ASN A 72 2.89 12.09 -1.12
CA ASN A 72 2.08 13.29 -1.10
C ASN A 72 1.00 13.17 -0.02
N ARG A 73 1.23 13.87 1.09
CA ARG A 73 0.33 13.86 2.26
C ARG A 73 -1.13 14.15 1.91
N GLN A 74 -1.40 15.12 1.03
CA GLN A 74 -2.76 15.48 0.65
C GLN A 74 -3.47 14.33 -0.09
N LYS A 75 -2.74 13.62 -0.96
CA LYS A 75 -3.27 12.44 -1.65
C LYS A 75 -3.51 11.29 -0.68
N ILE A 76 -2.57 11.03 0.23
CA ILE A 76 -2.69 9.97 1.25
C ILE A 76 -3.90 10.24 2.15
N GLU A 77 -4.09 11.47 2.61
CA GLU A 77 -5.25 11.85 3.42
C GLU A 77 -6.56 11.71 2.64
N LEU A 78 -6.59 12.14 1.36
CA LEU A 78 -7.76 11.97 0.50
C LEU A 78 -8.15 10.48 0.34
N MET A 79 -7.17 9.60 0.11
CA MET A 79 -7.43 8.17 -0.02
C MET A 79 -7.92 7.55 1.29
N ASN A 80 -7.38 7.99 2.44
CA ASN A 80 -7.87 7.55 3.75
C ASN A 80 -9.29 8.09 4.05
N CYS A 81 -9.60 9.32 3.65
CA CYS A 81 -10.97 9.85 3.73
C CYS A 81 -11.95 9.03 2.91
N LEU A 82 -11.56 8.59 1.69
CA LEU A 82 -12.36 7.68 0.88
C LEU A 82 -12.54 6.32 1.58
N LEU A 83 -11.45 5.74 2.10
CA LEU A 83 -11.49 4.47 2.84
C LEU A 83 -12.46 4.50 4.03
N PHE A 84 -12.49 5.60 4.78
CA PHE A 84 -13.36 5.74 5.95
C PHE A 84 -14.79 6.21 5.63
N SER A 85 -15.06 6.66 4.41
CA SER A 85 -16.40 7.15 4.01
C SER A 85 -17.18 6.15 3.16
N LEU A 86 -16.52 5.17 2.55
CA LEU A 86 -17.17 4.13 1.76
C LEU A 86 -17.91 3.10 2.64
N PRO A 87 -19.01 2.49 2.14
CA PRO A 87 -19.81 1.53 2.90
C PRO A 87 -19.07 0.21 3.11
N GLY A 88 -18.61 -0.04 4.33
CA GLY A 88 -17.87 -1.24 4.70
C GLY A 88 -17.08 -1.06 5.99
N THR A 89 -16.27 -2.06 6.32
CA THR A 89 -15.32 -2.00 7.44
C THR A 89 -13.93 -1.68 6.89
N PRO A 90 -13.33 -0.54 7.26
CA PRO A 90 -12.01 -0.16 6.77
C PRO A 90 -10.92 -1.03 7.43
N VAL A 91 -9.96 -1.48 6.63
CA VAL A 91 -8.78 -2.22 7.06
C VAL A 91 -7.54 -1.41 6.72
N LEU A 92 -6.75 -1.11 7.75
CA LEU A 92 -5.47 -0.40 7.62
C LEU A 92 -4.33 -1.41 7.62
N TYR A 93 -3.36 -1.20 6.73
CA TYR A 93 -2.13 -1.97 6.72
C TYR A 93 -1.08 -1.27 7.60
N TYR A 94 -0.44 -2.03 8.49
CA TYR A 94 0.47 -1.48 9.49
C TYR A 94 1.57 -0.64 8.85
N GLY A 95 1.87 0.51 9.43
CA GLY A 95 2.86 1.44 8.92
C GLY A 95 2.31 2.45 7.91
N ASP A 96 1.18 2.19 7.24
CA ASP A 96 0.59 3.19 6.33
C ASP A 96 0.08 4.41 7.12
N GLU A 97 -0.26 4.24 8.40
CA GLU A 97 -0.64 5.33 9.31
C GLU A 97 0.49 6.33 9.58
N ILE A 98 1.75 5.88 9.50
CA ILE A 98 2.95 6.71 9.62
C ILE A 98 3.63 6.98 8.28
N GLY A 99 3.04 6.50 7.17
CA GLY A 99 3.61 6.68 5.82
C GLY A 99 4.86 5.85 5.56
N MET A 100 4.94 4.63 6.08
CA MET A 100 6.07 3.72 5.81
C MET A 100 6.26 3.49 4.29
N GLY A 101 7.52 3.47 3.88
CA GLY A 101 7.94 3.18 2.52
C GLY A 101 8.09 1.68 2.26
N ASP A 102 8.53 1.35 1.05
CA ASP A 102 8.83 -0.02 0.64
C ASP A 102 10.28 -0.18 0.20
N ASN A 103 10.70 -1.43 0.02
CA ASN A 103 12.00 -1.77 -0.55
C ASN A 103 11.82 -2.79 -1.67
N VAL A 104 11.69 -2.29 -2.91
CA VAL A 104 11.52 -3.13 -4.12
C VAL A 104 12.71 -4.05 -4.41
N HIS A 105 13.88 -3.83 -3.80
CA HIS A 105 15.03 -4.72 -3.98
C HIS A 105 14.94 -6.00 -3.15
N LEU A 106 14.03 -6.06 -2.17
CA LEU A 106 13.73 -7.30 -1.46
C LEU A 106 12.98 -8.28 -2.38
N GLY A 107 13.21 -9.58 -2.18
CA GLY A 107 12.60 -10.62 -2.98
C GLY A 107 11.08 -10.71 -2.78
N ASP A 108 10.38 -11.22 -3.80
CA ASP A 108 8.93 -11.41 -3.77
C ASP A 108 8.18 -10.13 -3.32
N ARG A 109 7.37 -10.25 -2.25
CA ARG A 109 6.54 -9.19 -1.66
C ARG A 109 7.11 -8.67 -0.34
N ASP A 110 8.34 -9.06 0.00
CA ASP A 110 8.95 -8.69 1.27
C ASP A 110 9.24 -7.17 1.36
N GLY A 111 9.30 -6.49 0.20
CA GLY A 111 9.45 -5.04 0.12
C GLY A 111 8.39 -4.25 0.89
N VAL A 112 7.16 -4.77 1.02
CA VAL A 112 6.09 -4.13 1.79
C VAL A 112 5.93 -4.72 3.20
N ARG A 113 6.76 -5.69 3.58
CA ARG A 113 6.68 -6.45 4.85
C ARG A 113 7.81 -6.13 5.83
N THR A 114 8.50 -5.01 5.61
CA THR A 114 9.61 -4.57 6.45
C THR A 114 9.17 -4.27 7.89
N PRO A 115 10.09 -4.36 8.87
CA PRO A 115 9.73 -4.16 10.28
C PRO A 115 9.14 -2.77 10.55
N MET A 116 8.16 -2.71 11.47
CA MET A 116 7.50 -1.47 11.89
C MET A 116 8.50 -0.46 12.50
N GLN A 117 8.33 0.82 12.16
CA GLN A 117 9.18 1.92 12.63
C GLN A 117 8.58 2.62 13.86
N TRP A 118 8.92 2.14 15.05
CA TRP A 118 8.38 2.64 16.32
C TRP A 118 9.00 3.96 16.79
N ASN A 119 10.31 4.12 16.62
CA ASN A 119 11.06 5.30 17.05
C ASN A 119 12.39 5.44 16.29
N LEU A 120 13.20 6.43 16.66
CA LEU A 120 14.51 6.72 16.07
C LEU A 120 15.66 5.86 16.62
N ASP A 121 15.40 4.92 17.54
CA ASP A 121 16.45 4.05 18.07
C ASP A 121 16.91 3.04 17.02
N ARG A 122 17.98 2.31 17.35
CA ARG A 122 18.48 1.21 16.54
C ARG A 122 17.34 0.24 16.17
N ASN A 123 17.34 -0.19 14.91
CA ASN A 123 16.29 -1.02 14.31
C ASN A 123 14.89 -0.39 14.40
N ALA A 124 14.81 0.95 14.41
CA ALA A 124 13.57 1.71 14.54
C ALA A 124 12.71 1.29 15.74
N GLY A 125 13.36 0.88 16.83
CA GLY A 125 12.70 0.37 18.04
C GLY A 125 12.07 -1.02 17.90
N PHE A 126 12.13 -1.67 16.73
CA PHE A 126 11.52 -2.98 16.48
C PHE A 126 12.18 -4.11 17.29
N SER A 127 13.51 -4.09 17.43
CA SER A 127 14.25 -5.15 18.11
C SER A 127 15.62 -4.70 18.59
N LYS A 128 16.12 -5.31 19.68
CA LYS A 128 17.49 -5.10 20.20
C LYS A 128 18.54 -5.98 19.51
N ALA A 129 18.13 -6.90 18.63
CA ALA A 129 19.02 -7.83 17.92
C ALA A 129 20.03 -7.10 17.00
N HIS A 130 21.05 -7.83 16.54
CA HIS A 130 21.96 -7.32 15.50
C HIS A 130 21.16 -6.96 14.23
N PRO A 131 21.41 -5.83 13.55
CA PRO A 131 20.63 -5.44 12.36
C PRO A 131 20.62 -6.51 11.26
N HIS A 132 21.75 -7.20 11.06
CA HIS A 132 21.86 -8.33 10.13
C HIS A 132 21.16 -9.62 10.58
N SER A 133 20.66 -9.68 11.81
CA SER A 133 19.89 -10.81 12.33
C SER A 133 18.39 -10.55 12.31
N LEU A 134 17.95 -9.39 11.82
CA LEU A 134 16.53 -9.14 11.58
C LEU A 134 16.02 -10.02 10.45
N TYR A 135 14.74 -10.40 10.52
CA TYR A 135 14.09 -11.18 9.47
C TYR A 135 14.12 -10.46 8.12
N LEU A 136 13.86 -9.15 8.12
CA LEU A 136 14.00 -8.25 6.99
C LEU A 136 14.70 -6.96 7.44
N PRO A 137 15.45 -6.29 6.54
CA PRO A 137 16.05 -5.01 6.84
C PRO A 137 14.96 -3.92 6.95
N LEU A 138 15.32 -2.82 7.61
CA LEU A 138 14.50 -1.61 7.61
C LEU A 138 14.49 -0.94 6.23
N ILE A 139 13.52 -0.05 6.05
CA ILE A 139 13.52 0.90 4.95
C ILE A 139 14.68 1.87 5.14
N ASN A 140 15.61 1.89 4.19
CA ASN A 140 16.82 2.73 4.24
C ASN A 140 16.61 4.10 3.55
N ASP A 141 15.42 4.36 3.04
CA ASP A 141 15.10 5.62 2.37
C ASP A 141 14.77 6.69 3.42
N PRO A 142 15.54 7.80 3.48
CA PRO A 142 15.31 8.88 4.43
C PRO A 142 13.95 9.57 4.26
N GLU A 143 13.32 9.50 3.08
CA GLU A 143 12.00 10.08 2.83
C GLU A 143 10.88 9.39 3.63
N TYR A 144 11.09 8.12 3.97
CA TYR A 144 10.10 7.28 4.65
C TYR A 144 10.57 6.85 6.05
N HIS A 145 11.48 7.62 6.65
CA HIS A 145 11.88 7.40 8.04
C HIS A 145 10.89 8.10 8.98
N HIS A 146 10.21 7.31 9.80
CA HIS A 146 9.39 7.85 10.87
C HIS A 146 10.26 8.37 12.03
N ALA A 147 10.25 9.70 12.22
CA ALA A 147 10.86 10.38 13.35
C ALA A 147 9.76 10.83 14.33
N THR A 148 9.70 10.22 15.51
CA THR A 148 8.85 10.66 16.63
C THR A 148 9.68 11.40 17.66
#